data_AF-A0A4Q3DVV3-F1
#
_entry.id   AF-A0A4Q3DVV3-F1
#
_cell.length_a   1.000
_cell.length_b   1.000
_cell.length_c   1.000
_cell.angle_alpha   90.00
_cell.angle_beta   90.00
_cell.angle_gamma   90.00
#
_symmetry.space_group_name_H-M   'P 1'
#
loop_
_entity.id
_entity.type
_entity.pdbx_description
1 polymer ?
#
loop_
_entity_poly.entity_id
_entity_poly.type
_entity_poly.pdbx_seq_one_letter_code
_entity_poly.pdbx_strand_id
1 'polypeptide(L)'
;MEILGYFAALLIGLSLGLIGGGGSILTVPALVYLIGLNPVISTAYSLFIVGLTSLVGSYKFYQKGLVSLKTALVFGIPSIVAVY
;
A
#
# COMPACT_ATOMS: atom_id res chain seq x y z
N MET A 1 7.86 -16.46 18.23
CA MET A 1 7.86 -15.01 17.88
C MET A 1 7.35 -14.75 16.47
N GLU A 2 7.61 -15.63 15.51
CA GLU A 2 7.23 -15.45 14.09
C GLU A 2 5.71 -15.41 13.83
N ILE A 3 4.93 -16.26 14.52
CA ILE A 3 3.47 -16.30 14.42
C ILE A 3 2.81 -14.97 14.84
N LEU A 4 3.36 -14.30 15.87
CA LEU A 4 2.85 -13.01 16.32
C LEU A 4 3.15 -11.92 15.28
N GLY A 5 4.30 -12.01 14.61
CA GLY A 5 4.67 -11.14 13.50
C GLY A 5 3.74 -11.31 12.30
N TYR A 6 3.39 -12.55 11.93
CA TYR A 6 2.42 -12.81 10.86
C TYR A 6 1.02 -12.31 11.20
N PHE A 7 0.58 -12.46 12.45
CA PHE A 7 -0.73 -11.98 12.90
C PHE A 7 -0.81 -10.44 12.91
N ALA A 8 0.25 -9.77 13.36
CA ALA A 8 0.36 -8.31 13.29
C ALA A 8 0.41 -7.81 11.83
N ALA A 9 1.15 -8.49 10.96
CA ALA A 9 1.20 -8.16 9.53
C ALA A 9 -0.17 -8.30 8.86
N LEU A 10 -0.98 -9.28 9.27
CA LEU A 10 -2.34 -9.48 8.77
C LEU A 10 -3.28 -8.36 9.24
N LEU A 11 -3.23 -7.98 10.53
CA LEU A 11 -4.02 -6.87 11.08
C LEU A 11 -3.65 -5.50 10.47
N ILE A 12 -2.35 -5.28 10.24
CA ILE A 12 -1.83 -4.09 9.56
C ILE A 12 -2.31 -4.09 8.10
N GLY A 13 -2.17 -5.19 7.37
CA GLY A 13 -2.67 -5.33 6.00
C GLY A 13 -4.17 -5.07 5.88
N LEU A 14 -4.97 -5.56 6.83
CA LEU A 14 -6.41 -5.32 6.89
C LEU A 14 -6.73 -3.85 7.16
N SER A 15 -6.06 -3.23 8.14
CA SER A 15 -6.26 -1.81 8.45
C SER A 15 -5.87 -0.91 7.28
N LEU A 16 -4.76 -1.21 6.61
CA LEU A 16 -4.28 -0.44 5.45
C LEU A 16 -5.20 -0.60 4.25
N GLY A 17 -5.72 -1.82 4.02
CA GLY A 17 -6.70 -2.08 2.96
C GLY A 17 -8.03 -1.39 3.20
N LEU A 18 -8.44 -1.21 4.47
CA LEU A 18 -9.67 -0.51 4.84
C LEU A 18 -9.54 1.03 4.77
N ILE A 19 -8.36 1.59 5.11
CA ILE A 19 -8.12 3.04 5.04
C ILE A 19 -7.99 3.52 3.59
N GLY A 20 -7.60 2.64 2.65
CA GLY A 20 -7.70 2.88 1.21
C GLY A 20 -6.76 3.96 0.63
N GLY A 21 -5.97 4.65 1.47
CA GLY A 21 -5.25 5.87 1.08
C GLY A 21 -3.71 5.83 1.13
N GLY A 22 -3.07 4.78 1.62
CA GLY A 22 -1.61 4.77 1.70
C GLY A 22 -1.07 3.83 2.73
N GLY A 23 -0.99 2.54 2.37
CA GLY A 23 -0.44 1.50 3.23
C GLY A 23 0.99 1.75 3.74
N SER A 24 1.69 2.73 3.17
CA SER A 24 3.12 2.93 3.31
C SER A 24 3.54 3.41 4.70
N ILE A 25 2.69 4.21 5.35
CA ILE A 25 2.88 4.64 6.74
C ILE A 25 2.94 3.42 7.68
N LEU A 26 2.09 2.42 7.40
CA LEU A 26 2.01 1.09 8.00
C LEU A 26 3.22 0.19 7.70
N THR A 27 3.48 0.04 6.39
CA THR A 27 4.35 -1.03 5.87
C THR A 27 5.83 -0.73 6.02
N VAL A 28 6.29 0.52 5.94
CA VAL A 28 7.72 0.84 6.12
C VAL A 28 8.19 0.50 7.55
N PRO A 29 7.54 0.97 8.63
CA PRO A 29 7.92 0.58 9.99
C PRO A 29 7.80 -0.93 10.21
N ALA A 30 6.79 -1.58 9.63
CA ALA A 30 6.66 -3.04 9.75
C ALA A 30 7.84 -3.77 9.10
N LEU A 31 8.26 -3.39 7.89
CA LEU A 31 9.40 -4.00 7.21
C LEU A 31 10.73 -3.72 7.94
N VAL A 32 10.90 -2.53 8.50
CA VAL A 32 12.12 -2.15 9.24
C VAL A 32 12.17 -2.82 10.62
N TYR A 33 11.13 -2.69 11.42
CA TYR A 33 11.15 -3.11 12.83
C TYR A 33 10.79 -4.58 13.05
N LEU A 34 9.91 -5.17 12.23
CA LEU A 34 9.52 -6.58 12.38
C LEU A 34 10.38 -7.52 11.53
N ILE A 35 10.71 -7.12 10.30
CA ILE A 35 11.49 -7.96 9.36
C ILE A 35 12.99 -7.62 9.42
N GLY A 36 13.37 -6.47 9.97
CA GLY A 36 14.78 -6.08 10.12
C GLY A 36 15.44 -5.61 8.82
N LEU A 37 14.64 -5.21 7.82
CA LEU A 37 15.16 -4.75 6.54
C LEU A 37 15.67 -3.31 6.62
N ASN A 38 16.69 -3.01 5.80
CA ASN A 38 17.21 -1.65 5.69
C ASN A 38 16.09 -0.67 5.29
N PRO A 39 16.00 0.53 5.90
CA PRO A 39 14.97 1.52 5.59
C PRO A 39 14.82 1.83 4.09
N VAL A 40 15.93 1.92 3.36
CA VAL A 40 15.92 2.23 1.91
C VAL A 40 15.21 1.13 1.11
N ILE A 41 15.54 -0.13 1.38
CA ILE A 41 14.92 -1.28 0.71
C ILE A 41 13.46 -1.43 1.14
N SER A 42 13.17 -1.19 2.43
CA SER A 42 11.82 -1.22 2.98
C SER A 42 10.89 -0.21 2.33
N THR A 43 11.38 1.00 2.01
CA THR A 43 10.60 2.01 1.27
C THR A 43 10.23 1.51 -0.12
N ALA A 44 11.19 0.93 -0.85
CA ALA A 44 10.92 0.38 -2.19
C ALA A 44 9.88 -0.77 -2.14
N TYR A 45 10.04 -1.71 -1.21
CA TYR A 45 9.09 -2.81 -1.03
C TYR A 45 7.72 -2.32 -0.57
N SER A 46 7.66 -1.33 0.31
CA SER A 46 6.40 -0.72 0.74
C SER A 46 5.65 -0.10 -0.43
N LEU A 47 6.32 0.68 -1.30
CA LEU A 47 5.68 1.26 -2.50
C LEU A 47 5.09 0.18 -3.41
N PHE A 48 5.81 -0.93 -3.59
CA PHE A 48 5.33 -2.06 -4.39
C PHE A 48 4.11 -2.76 -3.75
N ILE A 49 4.19 -3.06 -2.46
CA ILE A 49 3.10 -3.71 -1.70
C ILE A 49 1.85 -2.84 -1.72
N VAL A 50 1.99 -1.55 -1.48
CA VAL A 50 0.87 -0.61 -1.43
C VAL A 50 0.29 -0.39 -2.82
N GLY A 51 1.12 -0.25 -3.85
CA GLY A 51 0.66 -0.15 -5.23
C GLY A 51 -0.19 -1.35 -5.65
N LEU A 52 0.27 -2.58 -5.39
CA LEU A 52 -0.48 -3.80 -5.69
C LEU A 52 -1.76 -3.94 -4.87
N THR A 53 -1.70 -3.71 -3.56
CA THR A 53 -2.87 -3.83 -2.68
C THR A 53 -3.93 -2.78 -3.01
N SER A 54 -3.53 -1.55 -3.33
CA SER A 54 -4.44 -0.51 -3.81
C SER A 54 -5.04 -0.84 -5.17
N LEU A 55 -4.28 -1.45 -6.10
CA LEU A 55 -4.80 -1.91 -7.39
C LEU A 55 -5.87 -3.01 -7.22
N VAL A 56 -5.57 -4.03 -6.41
CA VAL A 56 -6.51 -5.13 -6.15
C VAL A 56 -7.73 -4.64 -5.36
N GLY A 57 -7.53 -3.76 -4.37
CA GLY A 57 -8.60 -3.16 -3.58
C GLY A 57 -9.53 -2.29 -4.42
N SER A 58 -8.95 -1.41 -5.26
CA SER A 58 -9.70 -0.53 -6.15
C SER A 58 -10.48 -1.29 -7.22
N TYR A 59 -10.03 -2.47 -7.65
CA TYR A 59 -10.78 -3.32 -8.59
C TYR A 59 -12.20 -3.66 -8.09
N LYS A 60 -12.36 -3.96 -6.80
CA LYS A 60 -13.71 -4.20 -6.22
C LYS A 60 -14.58 -2.96 -6.22
N PHE A 61 -14.00 -1.77 -6.02
CA PHE A 61 -14.75 -0.50 -6.10
C PHE A 61 -15.07 -0.11 -7.54
N TYR A 62 -14.19 -0.46 -8.49
CA TYR A 62 -14.41 -0.28 -9.91
C TYR A 62 -15.62 -1.09 -10.39
N GLN A 63 -15.73 -2.35 -9.97
CA GLN A 63 -16.91 -3.17 -10.25
C GLN A 63 -18.22 -2.58 -9.72
N LYS A 64 -18.18 -1.79 -8.64
CA LYS A 64 -19.34 -1.10 -8.07
C LYS A 64 -19.65 0.24 -8.75
N GLY A 65 -18.89 0.64 -9.78
CA GLY A 65 -19.04 1.94 -10.44
C GLY A 65 -18.61 3.13 -9.57
N LEU A 66 -17.90 2.89 -8.47
CA LEU A 66 -17.50 3.92 -7.49
C LEU A 66 -16.12 4.54 -7.80
N VAL A 67 -15.49 4.14 -8.91
CA VAL A 67 -14.15 4.60 -9.30
C VAL A 67 -14.25 5.46 -10.56
N SER A 68 -13.85 6.73 -10.44
CA SER A 68 -13.67 7.62 -11.57
C SER A 68 -12.28 7.44 -12.19
N LEU A 69 -12.21 6.74 -13.33
CA LEU A 69 -10.96 6.56 -14.08
C LEU A 69 -10.38 7.90 -14.57
N LYS A 70 -11.24 8.88 -14.87
CA LYS A 70 -10.80 10.21 -15.30
C LYS A 70 -10.02 10.91 -14.19
N THR A 71 -10.52 10.84 -12.95
CA THR A 71 -9.84 11.38 -11.78
C THR A 71 -8.55 10.62 -11.50
N ALA A 72 -8.56 9.29 -11.61
CA ALA A 72 -7.37 8.46 -11.42
C ALA A 72 -6.24 8.82 -12.42
N LEU A 73 -6.57 9.08 -13.69
CA LEU A 73 -5.57 9.48 -14.69
C LEU A 73 -5.05 10.91 -14.47
N VAL A 74 -5.95 11.86 -14.18
CA VAL A 74 -5.59 13.27 -13.97
C VAL A 74 -4.72 13.45 -12.73
N PHE A 75 -4.92 12.66 -11.68
CA PHE A 75 -4.05 12.68 -10.49
C PHE A 75 -2.84 11.76 -10.63
N GLY A 76 -2.99 10.59 -11.26
CA GLY A 76 -1.95 9.57 -11.34
C GLY A 76 -0.77 9.96 -12.24
N ILE A 77 -1.04 10.46 -13.45
CA ILE A 77 0.02 10.80 -14.40
C ILE A 77 0.94 11.90 -13.85
N PRO A 78 0.43 13.06 -13.36
CA PRO A 78 1.29 14.09 -12.79
C PRO A 78 2.04 13.60 -11.55
N SER A 79 1.43 12.73 -10.74
CA SER A 79 2.08 12.18 -9.55
C SER A 79 3.30 11.32 -9.90
N ILE A 80 3.23 10.52 -10.97
CA ILE A 80 4.38 9.71 -11.44
C ILE A 80 5.48 10.61 -11.98
N VAL A 81 5.11 11.63 -12.77
CA VAL A 81 6.08 12.56 -13.37
C VAL A 81 6.79 13.40 -12.30
N ALA A 82 6.08 13.81 -11.25
CA ALA A 82 6.65 14.65 -10.18
C ALA A 82 7.54 13.88 -9.19
N VAL A 83 7.46 12.55 -9.15
CA VAL A 83 8.21 11.72 -8.19
C VAL A 83 9.66 11.48 -8.64
N TYR A 84 9.96 11.72 -9.92
CA TYR A 84 11.26 11.51 -10.56
C TYR A 84 11.98 12.84 -10.79
#